data_AF-A0A9D7K2K6-F1
#
_entry.id   AF-A0A9D7K2K6-F1
#
_cell.length_a   1.000
_cell.length_b   1.000
_cell.length_c   1.000
_cell.angle_alpha   90.00
_cell.angle_beta   90.00
_cell.angle_gamma   90.00
#
_symmetry.space_group_name_H-M   'P 1'
#
loop_
_entity.id
_entity.type
_entity.pdbx_description
1 polymer ?
#
loop_
_entity_poly.entity_id
_entity_poly.type
_entity_poly.pdbx_seq_one_letter_code
_entity_poly.pdbx_strand_id
1 'polypeptide(L)'
;MTTSQWHGSGNGTSGAALDLLRIVRINEEIKRVVAVAFKINIMALNAIFLAKRAGNAALGFGVLSNELRVFSKDLRESMISLTRLIHDLVAEVSVVLQESRQDALFRRTLAQCSGNPMLDSVLERRNAQHDSRAQRISGLRRSLRLAVDDAARLVELGGVLAKSAKIEAAYGAGFASSLGQVSGEFDGVVEEIRSSLEILRRSKFFGGSA
;
A
#
# COMPACT_ATOMS: atom_id res chain seq x y z
N MET A 1 28.97 -41.61 -2.66
CA MET A 1 27.84 -41.51 -3.62
C MET A 1 26.61 -41.08 -2.87
N THR A 2 26.34 -39.78 -2.84
CA THR A 2 25.02 -39.19 -2.51
C THR A 2 25.02 -37.82 -3.18
N THR A 3 24.58 -37.82 -4.43
CA THR A 3 24.44 -36.66 -5.31
C THR A 3 23.31 -35.80 -4.73
N SER A 4 23.65 -34.76 -3.97
CA SER A 4 22.71 -33.69 -3.62
C SER A 4 22.41 -32.91 -4.89
N GLN A 5 21.34 -33.36 -5.55
CA GLN A 5 20.80 -32.84 -6.79
C GLN A 5 20.31 -31.41 -6.53
N TRP A 6 21.18 -30.43 -6.75
CA TRP A 6 20.82 -29.00 -6.73
C TRP A 6 19.91 -28.68 -7.93
N HIS A 7 18.62 -28.96 -7.80
CA HIS A 7 17.57 -28.42 -8.67
C HIS A 7 17.13 -27.06 -8.13
N GLY A 8 18.02 -26.07 -8.27
CA GLY A 8 17.82 -24.69 -7.81
C GLY A 8 17.55 -23.71 -8.95
N SER A 9 16.42 -23.91 -9.63
CA SER A 9 15.56 -22.90 -10.27
C SER A 9 16.22 -21.69 -10.98
N GLY A 10 16.13 -21.68 -12.31
CA GLY A 10 16.17 -20.45 -13.12
C GLY A 10 14.98 -19.50 -12.89
N ASN A 11 14.14 -19.77 -11.88
CA ASN A 11 12.93 -19.03 -11.55
C ASN A 11 13.15 -17.85 -10.57
N GLY A 12 14.28 -17.81 -9.85
CA GLY A 12 14.53 -16.82 -8.80
C GLY A 12 14.62 -15.37 -9.30
N THR A 13 15.33 -15.15 -10.42
CA THR A 13 15.47 -13.80 -11.02
C THR A 13 14.15 -13.30 -11.60
N SER A 14 13.35 -14.20 -12.19
CA SER A 14 12.04 -13.89 -12.74
C SER A 14 11.04 -13.54 -11.64
N GLY A 15 11.04 -14.29 -10.54
CA GLY A 15 10.19 -14.05 -9.37
C GLY A 15 10.45 -12.70 -8.70
N ALA A 16 11.71 -12.38 -8.42
CA ALA A 16 12.06 -11.11 -7.78
C ALA A 16 11.78 -9.89 -8.69
N ALA A 17 11.96 -10.02 -10.00
CA ALA A 17 11.64 -8.95 -10.95
C ALA A 17 10.13 -8.71 -11.03
N LEU A 18 9.34 -9.79 -11.05
CA LEU A 18 7.88 -9.72 -10.98
C LEU A 18 7.40 -9.09 -9.67
N ASP A 19 8.04 -9.42 -8.54
CA ASP A 19 7.72 -8.81 -7.25
C ASP A 19 8.02 -7.31 -7.24
N LEU A 20 9.13 -6.86 -7.83
CA LEU A 20 9.42 -5.44 -7.97
C LEU A 20 8.33 -4.70 -8.77
N LEU A 21 7.89 -5.26 -9.91
CA LEU A 21 6.80 -4.69 -10.71
C LEU A 21 5.50 -4.60 -9.90
N ARG A 22 5.19 -5.61 -9.09
CA ARG A 22 4.01 -5.60 -8.23
C ARG A 22 4.13 -4.55 -7.11
N ILE A 23 5.30 -4.40 -6.51
CA ILE A 23 5.57 -3.37 -5.49
C ILE A 23 5.41 -1.96 -6.07
N VAL A 24 5.93 -1.72 -7.28
CA VAL A 24 5.75 -0.43 -7.98
C VAL A 24 4.28 -0.16 -8.22
N ARG A 25 3.51 -1.16 -8.68
CA ARG A 25 2.06 -1.00 -8.87
C ARG A 25 1.35 -0.65 -7.56
N ILE A 26 1.73 -1.29 -6.44
CA ILE A 26 1.19 -0.96 -5.12
C ILE A 26 1.52 0.50 -4.76
N ASN A 27 2.75 0.94 -5.01
CA ASN A 27 3.17 2.32 -4.76
C ASN A 27 2.31 3.33 -5.53
N GLU A 28 1.97 3.04 -6.78
CA GLU A 28 1.12 3.91 -7.60
C GLU A 28 -0.33 3.99 -7.07
N GLU A 29 -0.90 2.89 -6.57
CA GLU A 29 -2.21 2.95 -5.90
C GLU A 29 -2.14 3.77 -4.60
N ILE A 30 -1.09 3.62 -3.80
CA ILE A 30 -0.91 4.41 -2.57
C ILE A 30 -0.84 5.90 -2.91
N LYS A 31 -0.10 6.29 -3.96
CA LYS A 31 -0.04 7.69 -4.42
C LYS A 31 -1.39 8.22 -4.87
N ARG A 32 -2.20 7.39 -5.57
CA ARG A 32 -3.59 7.74 -5.90
C ARG A 32 -4.38 8.05 -4.64
N VAL A 33 -4.35 7.16 -3.65
CA VAL A 33 -5.06 7.38 -2.37
C VAL A 33 -4.58 8.66 -1.66
N VAL A 34 -3.27 8.97 -1.67
CA VAL A 34 -2.74 10.22 -1.10
C VAL A 34 -3.30 11.45 -1.81
N ALA A 35 -3.31 11.45 -3.15
CA ALA A 35 -3.84 12.57 -3.93
C ALA A 35 -5.33 12.79 -3.63
N VAL A 36 -6.08 11.71 -3.53
CA VAL A 36 -7.50 11.73 -3.24
C VAL A 36 -7.78 12.19 -1.80
N ALA A 37 -7.01 11.72 -0.81
CA ALA A 37 -7.10 12.20 0.58
C ALA A 37 -6.83 13.71 0.68
N PHE A 38 -5.88 14.25 -0.11
CA PHE A 38 -5.63 15.68 -0.17
C PHE A 38 -6.84 16.45 -0.73
N LYS A 39 -7.51 15.92 -1.76
CA LYS A 39 -8.75 16.50 -2.30
C LYS A 39 -9.84 16.58 -1.23
N ILE A 40 -10.04 15.52 -0.45
CA ILE A 40 -11.00 15.50 0.68
C ILE A 40 -10.70 16.63 1.66
N ASN A 41 -9.43 16.79 2.05
CA ASN A 41 -9.03 17.82 3.00
C ASN A 41 -9.42 19.23 2.53
N ILE A 42 -9.20 19.54 1.24
CA ILE A 42 -9.57 20.85 0.66
C ILE A 42 -11.09 21.01 0.59
N MET A 43 -11.81 19.97 0.16
CA MET A 43 -13.28 19.98 0.11
C MET A 43 -13.88 20.21 1.51
N ALA A 44 -13.37 19.49 2.51
CA ALA A 44 -13.78 19.62 3.91
C ALA A 44 -13.54 21.05 4.44
N LEU A 45 -12.42 21.67 4.09
CA LEU A 45 -12.13 23.05 4.51
C LEU A 45 -13.10 24.06 3.87
N ASN A 46 -13.37 23.91 2.57
CA ASN A 46 -14.36 24.74 1.86
C ASN A 46 -15.77 24.54 2.43
N ALA A 47 -16.12 23.30 2.77
CA ALA A 47 -17.38 22.93 3.39
C ALA A 47 -17.57 23.56 4.78
N ILE A 48 -16.52 23.58 5.62
CA ILE A 48 -16.53 24.26 6.92
C ILE A 48 -16.83 25.76 6.74
N PHE A 49 -16.23 26.41 5.74
CA PHE A 49 -16.48 27.82 5.46
C PHE A 49 -17.93 28.06 5.02
N LEU A 50 -18.46 27.21 4.13
CA LEU A 50 -19.84 27.30 3.68
C LEU A 50 -20.84 27.08 4.83
N ALA A 51 -20.56 26.11 5.71
CA ALA A 51 -21.38 25.84 6.89
C ALA A 51 -21.39 27.04 7.86
N LYS A 52 -20.22 27.67 8.09
CA LYS A 52 -20.14 28.91 8.90
C LYS A 52 -20.99 30.03 8.31
N ARG A 53 -21.00 30.18 6.98
CA ARG A 53 -21.81 31.20 6.28
C ARG A 53 -23.32 30.91 6.38
N ALA A 54 -23.70 29.64 6.33
CA ALA A 54 -25.09 29.20 6.46
C ALA A 54 -25.63 29.27 7.89
N GLY A 55 -24.75 29.46 8.88
CA GLY A 55 -25.13 29.63 10.28
C GLY A 55 -25.86 28.40 10.83
N ASN A 56 -26.95 28.63 11.56
CA ASN A 56 -27.70 27.57 12.24
C ASN A 56 -28.28 26.51 11.29
N ALA A 57 -28.47 26.84 10.01
CA ALA A 57 -29.02 25.93 9.02
C ALA A 57 -28.06 24.81 8.58
N ALA A 58 -26.76 24.91 8.90
CA ALA A 58 -25.75 23.93 8.46
C ALA A 58 -24.77 23.51 9.58
N LEU A 59 -25.19 23.61 10.85
CA LEU A 59 -24.34 23.29 11.99
C LEU A 59 -23.85 21.83 11.98
N GLY A 60 -24.74 20.86 11.74
CA GLY A 60 -24.35 19.46 11.67
C GLY A 60 -23.42 19.18 10.49
N PHE A 61 -23.62 19.88 9.36
CA PHE A 61 -22.73 19.74 8.21
C PHE A 61 -21.34 20.30 8.50
N GLY A 62 -21.26 21.38 9.28
CA GLY A 62 -20.00 21.94 9.76
C GLY A 62 -19.22 20.99 10.65
N VAL A 63 -19.90 20.32 11.60
CA VAL A 63 -19.29 19.28 12.46
C VAL A 63 -18.75 18.15 11.61
N LEU A 64 -19.57 17.64 10.70
CA LEU A 64 -19.17 16.55 9.84
C LEU A 64 -18.00 16.92 8.91
N SER A 65 -18.00 18.14 8.37
CA SER A 65 -16.89 18.62 7.55
C SER A 65 -15.57 18.67 8.35
N ASN A 66 -15.62 18.94 9.65
CA ASN A 66 -14.42 18.81 10.49
C ASN A 66 -14.01 17.34 10.68
N GLU A 67 -14.96 16.42 10.81
CA GLU A 67 -14.67 14.99 10.88
C GLU A 67 -14.05 14.46 9.58
N LEU A 68 -14.53 14.93 8.43
CA LEU A 68 -13.94 14.62 7.12
C LEU A 68 -12.50 15.12 7.00
N ARG A 69 -12.20 16.28 7.59
CA ARG A 69 -10.84 16.82 7.65
C ARG A 69 -9.93 15.93 8.49
N VAL A 70 -10.39 15.48 9.66
CA VAL A 70 -9.64 14.55 10.51
C VAL A 70 -9.41 13.22 9.77
N PHE A 71 -10.46 12.63 9.22
CA PHE A 71 -10.39 11.43 8.38
C PHE A 71 -9.34 11.55 7.26
N SER A 72 -9.34 12.66 6.53
CA SER A 72 -8.39 12.89 5.44
C SER A 72 -6.93 12.93 5.91
N LYS A 73 -6.70 13.45 7.12
CA LYS A 73 -5.38 13.51 7.74
C LYS A 73 -4.94 12.10 8.16
N ASP A 74 -5.80 11.35 8.84
CA ASP A 74 -5.50 10.01 9.32
C ASP A 74 -5.26 9.04 8.15
N LEU A 75 -6.04 9.17 7.08
CA LEU A 75 -5.82 8.43 5.84
C LEU A 75 -4.46 8.75 5.22
N ARG A 76 -4.08 10.04 5.17
CA ARG A 76 -2.78 10.46 4.66
C ARG A 76 -1.63 9.91 5.50
N GLU A 77 -1.73 9.96 6.82
CA GLU A 77 -0.72 9.39 7.73
C GLU A 77 -0.57 7.88 7.52
N SER A 78 -1.68 7.17 7.35
CA SER A 78 -1.70 5.74 7.02
C SER A 78 -0.97 5.46 5.69
N MET A 79 -1.22 6.27 4.65
CA MET A 79 -0.54 6.13 3.36
C MET A 79 0.96 6.45 3.43
N ILE A 80 1.39 7.40 4.26
CA ILE A 80 2.82 7.70 4.49
C ILE A 80 3.50 6.48 5.13
N SER A 81 2.86 5.85 6.11
CA SER A 81 3.36 4.62 6.74
C SER A 81 3.53 3.49 5.71
N LEU A 82 2.50 3.27 4.88
CA LEU A 82 2.55 2.30 3.78
C LEU A 82 3.69 2.59 2.79
N THR A 83 3.90 3.87 2.43
CA THR A 83 4.98 4.28 1.52
C THR A 83 6.36 3.90 2.07
N ARG A 84 6.59 4.04 3.39
CA ARG A 84 7.84 3.62 4.03
C ARG A 84 8.07 2.12 3.92
N LEU A 85 7.04 1.31 4.23
CA LEU A 85 7.12 -0.16 4.09
C LEU A 85 7.40 -0.58 2.64
N ILE A 86 6.86 0.15 1.66
CA ILE A 86 7.13 -0.08 0.24
C ILE A 86 8.58 0.24 -0.12
N HIS A 87 9.14 1.35 0.38
CA HIS A 87 10.55 1.67 0.14
C HIS A 87 11.48 0.59 0.72
N ASP A 88 11.19 0.10 1.93
CA ASP A 88 11.95 -0.99 2.54
C ASP A 88 11.86 -2.28 1.70
N LEU A 89 10.68 -2.60 1.18
CA LEU A 89 10.47 -3.74 0.27
C LEU A 89 11.24 -3.60 -1.04
N VAL A 90 11.20 -2.41 -1.66
CA VAL A 90 11.95 -2.13 -2.89
C VAL A 90 13.45 -2.32 -2.64
N ALA A 91 13.96 -1.82 -1.51
CA ALA A 91 15.37 -1.97 -1.15
C ALA A 91 15.75 -3.46 -1.02
N GLU A 92 15.00 -4.24 -0.25
CA GLU A 92 15.29 -5.67 -0.06
C GLU A 92 15.20 -6.47 -1.35
N VAL A 93 14.14 -6.28 -2.15
CA VAL A 93 13.95 -6.99 -3.43
C VAL A 93 15.01 -6.59 -4.46
N SER A 94 15.45 -5.33 -4.48
CA SER A 94 16.51 -4.87 -5.37
C SER A 94 17.83 -5.57 -5.08
N VAL A 95 18.15 -5.79 -3.80
CA VAL A 95 19.36 -6.53 -3.45
C VAL A 95 19.22 -8.01 -3.80
N VAL A 96 18.07 -8.64 -3.58
CA VAL A 96 17.82 -10.03 -4.03
C VAL A 96 18.01 -10.16 -5.54
N LEU A 97 17.56 -9.18 -6.32
CA LEU A 97 17.78 -9.16 -7.77
C LEU A 97 19.27 -9.08 -8.14
N GLN A 98 20.02 -8.23 -7.45
CA GLN A 98 21.47 -8.11 -7.66
C GLN A 98 22.20 -9.41 -7.29
N GLU A 99 21.88 -9.98 -6.12
CA GLU A 99 22.47 -11.22 -5.65
C GLU A 99 22.13 -12.39 -6.58
N SER A 100 20.88 -12.50 -7.06
CA SER A 100 20.46 -13.54 -8.00
C SER A 100 21.27 -13.52 -9.30
N ARG A 101 21.62 -12.33 -9.82
CA ARG A 101 22.52 -12.20 -10.98
C ARG A 101 23.93 -12.67 -10.66
N GLN A 102 24.44 -12.33 -9.47
CA GLN A 102 25.76 -12.77 -9.01
C GLN A 102 25.80 -14.29 -8.79
N ASP A 103 24.76 -14.89 -8.23
CA ASP A 103 24.67 -16.34 -7.99
C ASP A 103 24.69 -17.12 -9.30
N ALA A 104 24.05 -16.61 -10.35
CA ALA A 104 24.08 -17.22 -11.67
C ALA A 104 25.51 -17.29 -12.23
N LEU A 105 26.30 -16.22 -12.04
CA LEU A 105 27.72 -16.20 -12.42
C LEU A 105 28.54 -17.15 -11.54
N PHE A 106 28.32 -17.12 -10.21
CA PHE A 106 29.00 -18.00 -9.26
C PHE A 106 28.78 -19.48 -9.54
N ARG A 107 27.53 -19.90 -9.85
CA ARG A 107 27.21 -21.28 -10.23
C ARG A 107 27.95 -21.73 -11.48
N ARG A 108 28.11 -20.84 -12.46
CA ARG A 108 28.82 -21.15 -13.70
C ARG A 108 30.31 -21.42 -13.43
N THR A 109 30.91 -20.66 -12.53
CA THR A 109 32.30 -20.87 -12.08
C THR A 109 32.43 -22.15 -11.24
N LEU A 110 31.47 -22.43 -10.35
CA LEU A 110 31.47 -23.65 -9.53
C LEU A 110 31.40 -24.93 -10.37
N ALA A 111 30.63 -24.91 -11.46
CA ALA A 111 30.56 -26.03 -12.40
C ALA A 111 31.92 -26.37 -13.04
N GLN A 112 32.88 -25.43 -13.03
CA GLN A 112 34.23 -25.62 -13.57
C GLN A 112 35.28 -25.96 -12.48
N CYS A 113 34.93 -25.86 -11.20
CA CYS A 113 35.85 -25.99 -10.07
C CYS A 113 35.25 -26.83 -8.92
N SER A 114 34.91 -28.10 -9.19
CA SER A 114 34.32 -29.01 -8.21
C SER A 114 35.31 -29.46 -7.14
N GLY A 115 34.88 -29.50 -5.87
CA GLY A 115 35.62 -30.16 -4.77
C GLY A 115 36.47 -29.25 -3.89
N ASN A 116 36.24 -27.94 -3.89
CA ASN A 116 36.97 -26.99 -3.02
C ASN A 116 36.15 -26.67 -1.74
N PRO A 117 36.63 -27.04 -0.53
CA PRO A 117 35.90 -26.83 0.72
C PRO A 117 35.69 -25.34 1.07
N MET A 118 36.55 -24.44 0.56
CA MET A 118 36.37 -23.01 0.74
C MET A 118 35.17 -22.49 -0.05
N LEU A 119 34.89 -23.06 -1.23
CA LEU A 119 33.72 -22.72 -2.03
C LEU A 119 32.43 -23.20 -1.37
N ASP A 120 32.44 -24.37 -0.74
CA ASP A 120 31.30 -24.89 0.02
C ASP A 120 30.95 -23.97 1.20
N SER A 121 31.96 -23.49 1.95
CA SER A 121 31.73 -22.52 3.05
C SER A 121 31.17 -21.17 2.58
N VAL A 122 31.45 -20.77 1.33
CA VAL A 122 30.92 -19.53 0.74
C VAL A 122 29.47 -19.73 0.31
N LEU A 123 29.14 -20.90 -0.26
CA LEU A 123 27.77 -21.27 -0.61
C LEU A 123 26.86 -21.33 0.60
N GLU A 124 27.29 -21.96 1.70
CA GLU A 124 26.52 -22.01 2.95
C GLU A 124 26.23 -20.60 3.48
N ARG A 125 27.24 -19.72 3.51
CA ARG A 125 27.06 -18.33 3.94
C ARG A 125 26.11 -17.54 3.05
N ARG A 126 26.19 -17.72 1.72
CA ARG A 126 25.25 -17.06 0.78
C ARG A 126 23.83 -17.56 0.95
N ASN A 127 23.63 -18.88 1.07
CA ASN A 127 22.31 -19.46 1.30
C ASN A 127 21.68 -18.93 2.60
N ALA A 128 22.45 -18.86 3.69
CA ALA A 128 21.98 -18.28 4.94
C ALA A 128 21.58 -16.80 4.80
N GLN A 129 22.31 -16.01 4.00
CA GLN A 129 21.95 -14.63 3.69
C GLN A 129 20.65 -14.53 2.87
N HIS A 130 20.49 -15.38 1.85
CA HIS A 130 19.26 -15.43 1.06
C HIS A 130 18.04 -15.79 1.91
N ASP A 131 18.17 -16.78 2.79
CA ASP A 131 17.10 -17.20 3.70
C ASP A 131 16.71 -16.06 4.65
N SER A 132 17.70 -15.36 5.21
CA SER A 132 17.47 -14.19 6.06
C SER A 132 16.72 -13.08 5.32
N ARG A 133 17.11 -12.76 4.08
CA ARG A 133 16.40 -11.77 3.25
C ARG A 133 14.99 -12.20 2.90
N ALA A 134 14.80 -13.46 2.52
CA ALA A 134 13.48 -14.01 2.22
C ALA A 134 12.54 -13.88 3.43
N GLN A 135 13.06 -14.11 4.65
CA GLN A 135 12.32 -13.88 5.89
C GLN A 135 12.00 -12.40 6.12
N ARG A 136 12.95 -11.47 5.88
CA ARG A 136 12.71 -10.02 5.99
C ARG A 136 11.63 -9.54 5.01
N ILE A 137 11.72 -9.93 3.74
CA ILE A 137 10.71 -9.61 2.72
C ILE A 137 9.34 -10.16 3.13
N SER A 138 9.30 -11.40 3.61
CA SER A 138 8.04 -12.01 4.09
C SER A 138 7.47 -11.26 5.29
N GLY A 139 8.31 -10.78 6.21
CA GLY A 139 7.92 -9.93 7.33
C GLY A 139 7.33 -8.59 6.86
N LEU A 140 8.05 -7.87 6.01
CA LEU A 140 7.58 -6.60 5.45
C LEU A 140 6.28 -6.75 4.66
N ARG A 141 6.13 -7.83 3.87
CA ARG A 141 4.91 -8.16 3.14
C ARG A 141 3.70 -8.35 4.06
N ARG A 142 3.89 -9.00 5.23
CA ARG A 142 2.84 -9.14 6.25
C ARG A 142 2.49 -7.79 6.88
N SER A 143 3.49 -7.00 7.28
CA SER A 143 3.27 -5.66 7.84
C SER A 143 2.53 -4.74 6.86
N LEU A 144 2.92 -4.77 5.59
CA LEU A 144 2.26 -4.03 4.52
C LEU A 144 0.79 -4.45 4.39
N ARG A 145 0.50 -5.76 4.43
CA ARG A 145 -0.87 -6.27 4.35
C ARG A 145 -1.73 -5.77 5.52
N LEU A 146 -1.20 -5.86 6.74
CA LEU A 146 -1.90 -5.38 7.93
C LEU A 146 -2.21 -3.88 7.83
N ALA A 147 -1.23 -3.08 7.42
CA ALA A 147 -1.42 -1.64 7.25
C ALA A 147 -2.43 -1.29 6.13
N VAL A 148 -2.50 -2.08 5.05
CA VAL A 148 -3.54 -1.91 4.03
C VAL A 148 -4.92 -2.28 4.58
N ASP A 149 -5.03 -3.34 5.39
CA ASP A 149 -6.28 -3.72 6.04
C ASP A 149 -6.74 -2.67 7.08
N ASP A 150 -5.80 -2.06 7.82
CA ASP A 150 -6.08 -0.91 8.71
C ASP A 150 -6.61 0.30 7.93
N ALA A 151 -5.96 0.66 6.83
CA ALA A 151 -6.42 1.75 5.96
C ALA A 151 -7.81 1.46 5.37
N ALA A 152 -8.09 0.21 5.02
CA ALA A 152 -9.42 -0.18 4.53
C ALA A 152 -10.49 0.00 5.60
N ARG A 153 -10.23 -0.41 6.84
CA ARG A 153 -11.14 -0.15 7.98
C ARG A 153 -11.40 1.33 8.20
N LEU A 154 -10.36 2.16 8.09
CA LEU A 154 -10.49 3.60 8.20
C LEU A 154 -11.43 4.16 7.11
N VAL A 155 -11.31 3.67 5.87
CA VAL A 155 -12.14 4.10 4.74
C VAL A 155 -13.60 3.66 4.88
N GLU A 156 -13.88 2.51 5.49
CA GLU A 156 -15.26 2.11 5.84
C GLU A 156 -15.92 3.13 6.78
N LEU A 157 -15.19 3.63 7.78
CA LEU A 157 -15.67 4.73 8.64
C LEU A 157 -15.90 6.01 7.83
N GLY A 158 -15.00 6.33 6.89
CA GLY A 158 -15.17 7.43 5.93
C GLY A 158 -16.45 7.30 5.10
N GLY A 159 -16.84 6.08 4.71
CA GLY A 159 -18.09 5.80 4.00
C GLY A 159 -19.33 6.06 4.85
N VAL A 160 -19.27 5.80 6.16
CA VAL A 160 -20.35 6.17 7.09
C VAL A 160 -20.45 7.69 7.19
N LEU A 161 -19.33 8.40 7.30
CA LEU A 161 -19.32 9.87 7.30
C LEU A 161 -19.92 10.43 6.00
N ALA A 162 -19.66 9.80 4.85
CA ALA A 162 -20.19 10.24 3.56
C ALA A 162 -21.72 10.18 3.50
N LYS A 163 -22.27 9.07 3.99
CA LYS A 163 -23.72 8.88 4.08
C LYS A 163 -24.35 9.88 5.03
N SER A 164 -23.75 10.09 6.20
CA SER A 164 -24.19 11.12 7.15
C SER A 164 -24.15 12.52 6.53
N ALA A 165 -23.16 12.81 5.67
CA ALA A 165 -23.05 14.10 4.99
C ALA A 165 -24.21 14.38 4.06
N LYS A 166 -24.65 13.36 3.33
CA LYS A 166 -25.80 13.46 2.43
C LYS A 166 -27.09 13.75 3.18
N ILE A 167 -27.27 13.10 4.33
CA ILE A 167 -28.45 13.32 5.18
C ILE A 167 -28.45 14.77 5.68
N GLU A 168 -27.35 15.20 6.27
CA GLU A 168 -27.24 16.54 6.85
C GLU A 168 -27.32 17.65 5.80
N ALA A 169 -26.77 17.41 4.60
CA ALA A 169 -26.92 18.30 3.46
C ALA A 169 -28.39 18.50 3.08
N ALA A 170 -29.22 17.45 3.12
CA ALA A 170 -30.64 17.55 2.81
C ALA A 170 -31.41 18.43 3.81
N TYR A 171 -30.96 18.48 5.07
CA TYR A 171 -31.53 19.36 6.10
C TYR A 171 -30.98 20.81 6.05
N GLY A 172 -30.03 21.10 5.17
CA GLY A 172 -29.34 22.39 5.03
C GLY A 172 -30.17 23.59 4.55
N ALA A 173 -31.51 23.46 4.51
CA ALA A 173 -32.46 24.47 4.04
C ALA A 173 -32.02 25.14 2.71
N GLY A 174 -31.85 26.46 2.70
CA GLY A 174 -31.44 27.23 1.51
C GLY A 174 -30.05 26.87 0.95
N PHE A 175 -29.24 26.11 1.68
CA PHE A 175 -27.93 25.63 1.24
C PHE A 175 -27.93 24.15 0.82
N ALA A 176 -29.08 23.47 0.86
CA ALA A 176 -29.17 22.04 0.63
C ALA A 176 -28.61 21.58 -0.73
N SER A 177 -28.78 22.37 -1.79
CA SER A 177 -28.19 22.07 -3.11
C SER A 177 -26.66 22.13 -3.08
N SER A 178 -26.09 23.18 -2.50
CA SER A 178 -24.64 23.38 -2.39
C SER A 178 -23.99 22.31 -1.49
N LEU A 179 -24.58 22.04 -0.33
CA LEU A 179 -24.10 21.01 0.59
C LEU A 179 -24.29 19.61 0.00
N GLY A 180 -25.39 19.40 -0.73
CA GLY A 180 -25.70 18.17 -1.44
C GLY A 180 -24.62 17.84 -2.47
N GLN A 181 -24.20 18.82 -3.27
CA GLN A 181 -23.11 18.65 -4.23
C GLN A 181 -21.80 18.25 -3.52
N VAL A 182 -21.41 18.98 -2.46
CA VAL A 182 -20.17 18.68 -1.71
C VAL A 182 -20.21 17.29 -1.10
N SER A 183 -21.33 16.89 -0.50
CA SER A 183 -21.51 15.55 0.08
C SER A 183 -21.49 14.43 -0.97
N GLY A 184 -22.04 14.69 -2.17
CA GLY A 184 -22.02 13.75 -3.29
C GLY A 184 -20.61 13.57 -3.86
N GLU A 185 -19.87 14.65 -4.05
CA GLU A 185 -18.47 14.59 -4.46
C GLU A 185 -17.61 13.86 -3.43
N PHE A 186 -17.86 14.08 -2.13
CA PHE A 186 -17.14 13.36 -1.07
C PHE A 186 -17.41 11.85 -1.11
N ASP A 187 -18.67 11.44 -1.25
CA ASP A 187 -19.04 10.03 -1.34
C ASP A 187 -18.36 9.34 -2.53
N GLY A 188 -18.35 9.98 -3.71
CA GLY A 188 -17.65 9.45 -4.88
C GLY A 188 -16.13 9.31 -4.67
N VAL A 189 -15.54 10.26 -3.94
CA VAL A 189 -14.12 10.27 -3.62
C VAL A 189 -13.74 9.16 -2.60
N VAL A 190 -14.57 8.94 -1.58
CA VAL A 190 -14.38 7.82 -0.62
C VAL A 190 -14.49 6.47 -1.34
N GLU A 191 -15.45 6.37 -2.26
CA GLU A 191 -15.64 5.18 -3.08
C GLU A 191 -14.44 4.88 -3.99
N GLU A 192 -13.82 5.91 -4.57
CA GLU A 192 -12.58 5.79 -5.34
C GLU A 192 -11.42 5.24 -4.48
N ILE A 193 -11.27 5.74 -3.24
CA ILE A 193 -10.27 5.22 -2.30
C ILE A 193 -10.56 3.76 -1.96
N ARG A 194 -11.82 3.43 -1.67
CA ARG A 194 -12.23 2.06 -1.34
C ARG A 194 -11.86 1.09 -2.47
N SER A 195 -12.16 1.46 -3.71
CA SER A 195 -11.78 0.67 -4.89
C SER A 195 -10.26 0.50 -5.02
N SER A 196 -9.49 1.58 -4.82
CA SER A 196 -8.02 1.54 -4.87
C SER A 196 -7.43 0.62 -3.80
N LEU A 197 -7.93 0.69 -2.56
CA LEU A 197 -7.51 -0.20 -1.47
C LEU A 197 -7.93 -1.65 -1.72
N GLU A 198 -9.07 -1.89 -2.35
CA GLU A 198 -9.50 -3.24 -2.70
C GLU A 198 -8.59 -3.88 -3.78
N ILE A 199 -8.17 -3.09 -4.79
CA ILE A 199 -7.17 -3.50 -5.77
C ILE A 199 -5.85 -3.87 -5.08
N LEU A 200 -5.42 -3.05 -4.11
CA LEU A 200 -4.24 -3.33 -3.30
C LEU A 200 -4.37 -4.66 -2.55
N ARG A 201 -5.46 -4.87 -1.82
CA ARG A 201 -5.71 -6.10 -1.03
C ARG A 201 -5.71 -7.37 -1.88
N ARG A 202 -6.18 -7.27 -3.13
CA ARG A 202 -6.20 -8.39 -4.09
C ARG A 202 -4.87 -8.61 -4.82
N SER A 203 -3.84 -7.79 -4.55
CA SER A 203 -2.54 -7.93 -5.20
C SER A 203 -1.93 -9.31 -4.93
N LYS A 204 -1.46 -9.96 -6.01
CA LYS A 204 -0.69 -11.22 -5.92
C LYS A 204 0.61 -11.06 -5.11
N PHE A 205 1.07 -9.83 -4.92
CA PHE A 205 2.15 -9.52 -3.98
C PHE A 205 1.79 -9.78 -2.51
N PHE A 206 0.57 -10.21 -2.15
CA PHE A 206 0.27 -10.68 -0.79
C PHE A 206 0.15 -12.20 -0.67
N GLY A 207 -0.03 -12.94 -1.77
CA GLY A 207 -0.31 -14.38 -1.77
C GLY A 207 0.86 -15.38 -1.65
N GLY A 208 2.10 -14.93 -1.45
CA GLY A 208 3.32 -15.72 -1.68
C GLY A 208 3.52 -16.02 -3.18
N SER A 209 4.77 -16.08 -3.65
CA SER A 209 5.05 -16.89 -4.83
C SER A 209 5.12 -18.32 -4.32
N ALA A 210 4.02 -19.07 -4.46
CA ALA A 210 4.03 -20.52 -4.36
C ALA A 210 4.62 -21.11 -5.65
#